data_AF-A0A1I1NAR0-F1
#
_entry.id   AF-A0A1I1NAR0-F1
#
_cell.length_a   1.000
_cell.length_b   1.000
_cell.length_c   1.000
_cell.angle_alpha   90.00
_cell.angle_beta   90.00
_cell.angle_gamma   90.00
#
_symmetry.space_group_name_H-M   'P 1'
#
loop_
_entity.id
_entity.type
_entity.pdbx_description
1 polymer ?
#
loop_
_entity_poly.entity_id
_entity_poly.type
_entity_poly.pdbx_seq_one_letter_code
_entity_poly.pdbx_strand_id
1 'polypeptide(L)'
;MSKSVSVCGIDCFDCYCFEKGMCTGCDENKGRIFHCPADTECAIYNCCVTKNGLTDCSECGNIPCDIWRNTRDPKYTDEEFRQNIADRIDMLKNGRLCFSSDYADVRLWKNRVLITWKKEAKFDNYRKATTAALELLRKYGCDFVIDARNGFEDEKEDVEWGFTFLLPEMAKTGCKTVWFIMTEVNEDEIGEEMDMWSAEFLKYFNVRKVDSPMKVGV
;
A
#
# COMPACT_ATOMS: atom_id res chain seq x y z
N MET A 1 6.16 -12.55 2.47
CA MET A 1 6.40 -11.91 1.17
C MET A 1 7.35 -10.74 1.41
N SER A 2 8.30 -10.51 0.51
CA SER A 2 9.13 -9.31 0.53
C SER A 2 8.25 -8.07 0.42
N LYS A 3 8.53 -7.02 1.21
CA LYS A 3 7.91 -5.70 1.03
C LYS A 3 8.24 -5.17 -0.37
N SER A 4 7.26 -4.58 -1.04
CA SER A 4 7.41 -3.93 -2.35
C SER A 4 7.97 -2.52 -2.23
N VAL A 5 7.67 -1.82 -1.14
CA VAL A 5 8.25 -0.53 -0.77
C VAL A 5 9.31 -0.76 0.29
N SER A 6 10.54 -0.38 -0.05
CA SER A 6 11.70 -0.45 0.85
C SER A 6 11.56 0.44 2.08
N VAL A 7 12.39 0.18 3.09
CA VAL A 7 12.45 0.95 4.35
C VAL A 7 12.71 2.45 4.17
N CYS A 8 13.14 2.84 2.97
CA CYS A 8 13.49 4.22 2.62
C CYS A 8 12.60 4.78 1.50
N GLY A 9 11.43 4.18 1.24
CA GLY A 9 10.40 4.73 0.36
C GLY A 9 10.58 4.47 -1.14
N ILE A 10 11.54 3.65 -1.55
CA ILE A 10 11.68 3.23 -2.95
C ILE A 10 10.70 2.08 -3.23
N ASP A 11 9.94 2.19 -4.33
CA ASP A 11 9.16 1.08 -4.90
C ASP A 11 10.08 0.15 -5.70
N CYS A 12 10.26 -1.07 -5.20
CA CYS A 12 11.09 -2.09 -5.82
C CYS A 12 10.57 -2.51 -7.20
N PHE A 13 9.25 -2.51 -7.44
CA PHE A 13 8.71 -2.95 -8.73
C PHE A 13 8.84 -1.91 -9.84
N ASP A 14 9.24 -0.69 -9.51
CA ASP A 14 9.63 0.33 -10.49
C ASP A 14 11.16 0.49 -10.60
N CYS A 15 11.93 -0.35 -9.90
CA CYS A 15 13.38 -0.34 -9.91
C CYS A 15 13.94 -1.31 -10.97
N TYR A 16 14.72 -0.78 -11.93
CA TYR A 16 15.36 -1.61 -12.97
C TYR A 16 16.25 -2.73 -12.39
N CYS A 17 16.90 -2.50 -11.24
CA CYS A 17 17.75 -3.51 -10.61
C CYS A 17 16.94 -4.71 -10.14
N PHE A 18 15.72 -4.47 -9.64
CA PHE A 18 14.81 -5.53 -9.21
C PHE A 18 14.28 -6.29 -10.43
N GLU A 19 13.84 -5.58 -11.48
CA GLU A 19 13.38 -6.17 -12.74
C GLU A 19 14.43 -7.09 -13.38
N LYS A 20 15.71 -6.67 -13.39
CA LYS A 20 16.82 -7.45 -13.94
C LYS A 20 17.36 -8.53 -13.01
N GLY A 21 16.76 -8.74 -11.82
CA GLY A 21 17.21 -9.73 -10.84
C GLY A 21 18.55 -9.42 -10.18
N MET A 22 19.03 -8.17 -10.28
CA MET A 22 20.26 -7.71 -9.63
C MET A 22 20.07 -7.42 -8.13
N CYS A 23 18.82 -7.26 -7.70
CA CYS A 23 18.44 -6.97 -6.32
C CYS A 23 17.15 -7.71 -5.99
N THR A 24 17.06 -8.29 -4.80
CA THR A 24 15.85 -8.97 -4.30
C THR A 24 15.00 -8.07 -3.38
N GLY A 25 15.41 -6.81 -3.19
CA GLY A 25 14.79 -5.88 -2.24
C GLY A 25 15.49 -5.90 -0.87
N CYS A 26 15.47 -4.76 -0.18
CA CYS A 26 16.23 -4.59 1.07
C CYS A 26 15.79 -5.53 2.20
N ASP A 27 14.52 -5.92 2.21
CA ASP A 27 13.98 -6.79 3.25
C ASP A 27 14.47 -8.23 3.07
N GLU A 28 14.50 -8.72 1.83
CA GLU A 28 14.98 -10.07 1.50
C GLU A 28 16.50 -10.18 1.69
N ASN A 29 17.27 -9.18 1.22
CA ASN A 29 18.73 -9.20 1.30
C ASN A 29 19.31 -8.55 2.57
N LYS A 30 18.47 -8.20 3.55
CA LYS A 30 18.87 -7.55 4.82
C LYS A 30 19.71 -6.29 4.60
N GLY A 31 19.30 -5.44 3.66
CA GLY A 31 19.96 -4.18 3.32
C GLY A 31 21.20 -4.31 2.44
N ARG A 32 21.60 -5.52 2.03
CA ARG A 32 22.77 -5.79 1.18
C ARG A 32 22.43 -5.61 -0.30
N ILE A 33 22.17 -4.37 -0.69
CA ILE A 33 21.75 -3.99 -2.05
C ILE A 33 22.94 -3.89 -3.02
N PHE A 34 22.64 -3.87 -4.32
CA PHE A 34 23.64 -4.04 -5.40
C PHE A 34 24.80 -3.04 -5.40
N HIS A 35 24.61 -1.82 -4.87
CA HIS A 35 25.64 -0.78 -4.86
C HIS A 35 26.40 -0.67 -3.53
N CYS A 36 26.06 -1.51 -2.54
CA CYS A 36 26.84 -1.62 -1.31
C CYS A 36 28.04 -2.55 -1.55
N PRO A 37 29.20 -2.29 -0.91
CA PRO A 37 30.29 -3.26 -0.86
C PRO A 37 29.80 -4.64 -0.41
N ALA A 38 30.50 -5.69 -0.86
CA ALA A 38 30.20 -7.06 -0.45
C ALA A 38 30.10 -7.15 1.08
N ASP A 39 29.06 -7.85 1.54
CA ASP A 39 28.78 -8.06 2.96
C ASP A 39 28.59 -6.80 3.80
N THR A 40 28.18 -5.68 3.19
CA THR A 40 27.76 -4.48 3.92
C THR A 40 26.28 -4.14 3.71
N GLU A 41 25.64 -3.65 4.78
CA GLU A 41 24.29 -3.12 4.73
C GLU A 41 24.32 -1.68 4.20
N CYS A 42 23.29 -1.29 3.44
CA CYS A 42 23.04 0.11 3.14
C CYS A 42 22.88 0.91 4.44
N ALA A 43 23.50 2.09 4.50
CA ALA A 43 23.52 2.93 5.71
C ALA A 43 22.11 3.27 6.21
N ILE A 44 21.14 3.47 5.31
CA ILE A 44 19.74 3.73 5.69
C ILE A 44 19.12 2.50 6.34
N TYR A 45 19.29 1.31 5.74
CA TYR A 45 18.74 0.06 6.30
C TYR A 45 19.35 -0.27 7.66
N ASN A 46 20.68 -0.20 7.76
CA ASN A 46 21.39 -0.45 9.01
C ASN A 46 20.91 0.48 10.14
N CYS A 47 20.72 1.76 9.84
CA CYS A 47 20.20 2.71 10.81
C CYS A 47 18.75 2.38 11.19
N CYS A 48 17.87 2.27 10.20
CA CYS A 48 16.43 2.11 10.41
C CYS A 48 16.07 0.80 11.10
N VAL A 49 16.47 -0.33 10.51
CA VAL A 49 16.04 -1.66 10.93
C VAL A 49 17.03 -2.25 11.93
N THR A 50 18.31 -2.37 11.56
CA THR A 50 19.28 -3.11 12.36
C THR A 50 19.57 -2.45 13.71
N LYS A 51 19.73 -1.12 13.75
CA LYS A 51 20.09 -0.37 14.96
C LYS A 51 18.89 0.10 15.78
N ASN A 52 17.81 0.55 15.12
CA ASN A 52 16.67 1.16 15.81
C ASN A 52 15.41 0.28 15.81
N GLY A 53 15.39 -0.85 15.09
CA GLY A 53 14.25 -1.76 15.07
C GLY A 53 12.98 -1.17 14.44
N LEU A 54 13.09 -0.11 13.65
CA LEU A 54 11.96 0.56 13.02
C LEU A 54 11.49 -0.22 11.78
N THR A 55 10.19 -0.13 11.47
CA THR A 55 9.61 -0.77 10.28
C THR A 55 10.15 -0.16 9.00
N ASP A 56 10.21 1.17 8.99
CA ASP A 56 10.71 2.01 7.91
C ASP A 56 11.05 3.40 8.47
N CYS A 57 11.64 4.24 7.63
CA CYS A 57 12.12 5.56 8.03
C CYS A 57 10.99 6.54 8.41
N SER A 58 9.71 6.27 8.11
CA SER A 58 8.59 7.15 8.48
C SER A 58 8.39 7.27 9.99
N GLU A 59 8.81 6.25 10.74
CA GLU A 59 8.76 6.24 12.22
C GLU A 59 9.81 7.15 12.85
N CYS A 60 10.80 7.62 12.07
CA CYS A 60 11.84 8.51 12.55
C CYS A 60 11.44 9.99 12.37
N GLY A 61 11.42 10.76 13.47
CA GLY A 61 11.11 12.20 13.45
C GLY A 61 12.12 13.08 12.71
N ASN A 62 13.25 12.53 12.25
CA ASN A 62 14.37 13.28 11.66
C ASN A 62 14.48 13.10 10.13
N ILE A 63 13.50 12.50 9.46
CA ILE A 63 13.57 12.30 8.00
C ILE A 63 13.26 13.60 7.21
N PRO A 64 14.07 13.98 6.21
CA PRO A 64 15.33 13.35 5.78
C PRO A 64 16.52 13.78 6.67
N CYS A 65 17.34 12.82 7.10
CA CYS A 65 18.54 13.05 7.90
C CYS A 65 19.81 13.01 7.05
N ASP A 66 20.98 13.18 7.66
CA ASP A 66 22.24 13.23 6.93
C ASP A 66 22.59 11.90 6.26
N ILE A 67 22.14 10.75 6.79
CA ILE A 67 22.29 9.46 6.11
C ILE A 67 21.59 9.46 4.75
N TRP A 68 20.38 10.03 4.68
CA TRP A 68 19.66 10.18 3.42
C TRP A 68 20.41 11.10 2.45
N ARG A 69 20.89 12.26 2.94
CA ARG A 69 21.65 13.22 2.13
C ARG A 69 22.97 12.66 1.60
N ASN A 70 23.61 11.78 2.37
CA ASN A 70 24.86 11.14 2.01
C ASN A 70 24.68 9.90 1.12
N THR A 71 23.46 9.37 0.98
CA THR A 71 23.13 8.25 0.08
C THR A 71 22.62 8.76 -1.27
N ARG A 72 23.28 9.80 -1.80
CA ARG A 72 22.93 10.42 -3.07
C ARG A 72 23.42 9.57 -4.24
N ASP A 73 22.57 9.36 -5.24
CA ASP A 73 23.03 8.83 -6.54
C ASP A 73 23.86 9.93 -7.24
N PRO A 74 25.15 9.67 -7.55
CA PRO A 74 26.01 10.64 -8.25
C PRO A 74 25.47 11.11 -9.61
N LYS A 75 24.53 10.37 -10.20
CA LYS A 75 23.91 10.73 -11.48
C LYS A 75 22.87 11.84 -11.36
N TYR A 76 22.30 12.05 -10.17
CA TYR A 76 21.30 13.08 -9.97
C TYR A 76 21.93 14.45 -9.84
N THR A 77 21.36 15.41 -10.56
CA THR A 77 21.50 16.84 -10.25
C THR A 77 20.97 17.16 -8.85
N ASP A 78 21.28 18.34 -8.32
CA ASP A 78 20.78 18.76 -7.02
C ASP A 78 19.24 18.80 -6.99
N GLU A 79 18.62 19.20 -8.10
CA GLU A 79 17.17 19.24 -8.23
C GLU A 79 16.55 17.84 -8.22
N GLU A 80 17.05 16.94 -9.07
CA GLU A 80 16.57 15.55 -9.12
C GLU A 80 16.76 14.85 -7.78
N PHE A 81 17.85 15.12 -7.07
CA PHE A 81 18.08 14.54 -5.75
C PHE A 81 17.09 15.08 -4.70
N ARG A 82 16.80 16.39 -4.71
CA ARG A 82 15.78 16.97 -3.84
C ARG A 82 14.40 16.37 -4.11
N GLN A 83 14.03 16.24 -5.39
CA GLN A 83 12.77 15.63 -5.77
C GLN A 83 12.70 14.16 -5.35
N ASN A 84 13.77 13.39 -5.58
CA ASN A 84 13.85 11.99 -5.16
C ASN A 84 13.63 11.82 -3.65
N ILE A 85 14.24 12.69 -2.83
CA ILE A 85 14.02 12.69 -1.38
C ILE A 85 12.55 12.98 -1.05
N ALA A 86 11.97 14.00 -1.68
CA ALA A 86 10.58 14.39 -1.45
C ALA A 86 9.61 13.24 -1.79
N ASP A 87 9.76 12.61 -2.96
CA ASP A 87 8.92 11.51 -3.43
C ASP A 87 8.98 10.30 -2.48
N ARG A 88 10.18 9.95 -2.01
CA ARG A 88 10.38 8.85 -1.08
C ARG A 88 9.79 9.13 0.30
N ILE A 89 9.84 10.37 0.77
CA ILE A 89 9.18 10.78 2.02
C ILE A 89 7.66 10.72 1.86
N ASP A 90 7.13 11.17 0.73
CA ASP A 90 5.68 11.10 0.46
C ASP A 90 5.19 9.65 0.37
N MET A 91 5.92 8.77 -0.32
CA MET A 91 5.65 7.34 -0.36
C MET A 91 5.60 6.73 1.06
N LEU A 92 6.54 7.10 1.93
CA LEU A 92 6.60 6.62 3.30
C LEU A 92 5.44 7.11 4.17
N LYS A 93 5.07 8.40 4.06
CA LYS A 93 4.06 9.02 4.93
C LYS A 93 2.63 8.82 4.44
N ASN A 94 2.42 9.04 3.14
CA ASN A 94 1.10 9.14 2.53
C ASN A 94 0.82 8.00 1.54
N GLY A 95 1.87 7.32 1.05
CA GLY A 95 1.75 6.34 -0.01
C GLY A 95 1.51 6.99 -1.37
N ARG A 96 1.95 6.31 -2.44
CA ARG A 96 1.81 6.84 -3.79
C ARG A 96 0.37 6.78 -4.28
N LEU A 97 -0.14 7.92 -4.72
CA LEU A 97 -1.41 8.01 -5.43
C LEU A 97 -1.28 7.37 -6.82
N CYS A 98 -2.09 6.34 -7.06
CA CYS A 98 -2.10 5.58 -8.31
C CYS A 98 -3.38 5.81 -9.13
N PHE A 99 -4.45 6.24 -8.47
CA PHE A 99 -5.71 6.64 -9.11
C PHE A 99 -6.40 7.68 -8.23
N SER A 100 -7.07 8.65 -8.85
CA SER A 100 -7.89 9.64 -8.17
C SER A 100 -9.10 10.00 -9.03
N SER A 101 -10.24 10.15 -8.36
CA SER A 101 -11.46 10.73 -8.91
C SER A 101 -12.14 11.60 -7.86
N ASP A 102 -13.29 12.19 -8.19
CA ASP A 102 -14.14 12.88 -7.21
C ASP A 102 -14.71 11.91 -6.15
N TYR A 103 -14.65 10.61 -6.41
CA TYR A 103 -15.30 9.57 -5.60
C TYR A 103 -14.32 8.76 -4.77
N ALA A 104 -13.10 8.53 -5.25
CA ALA A 104 -12.12 7.72 -4.54
C ALA A 104 -10.68 8.07 -4.89
N ASP A 105 -9.79 7.80 -3.94
CA ASP A 105 -8.34 7.68 -4.18
C ASP A 105 -7.92 6.22 -4.04
N VAL A 106 -6.98 5.77 -4.88
CA VAL A 106 -6.29 4.48 -4.71
C VAL A 106 -4.80 4.72 -4.57
N ARG A 107 -4.20 4.15 -3.52
CA ARG A 107 -2.79 4.33 -3.17
C ARG A 107 -2.09 2.99 -2.97
N LEU A 108 -0.80 2.96 -3.33
CA LEU A 108 0.13 2.02 -2.71
C LEU A 108 0.56 2.63 -1.37
N TRP A 109 0.08 2.07 -0.27
CA TRP A 109 0.21 2.64 1.06
C TRP A 109 0.71 1.59 2.05
N LYS A 110 1.87 1.84 2.67
CA LYS A 110 2.48 0.94 3.67
C LYS A 110 2.50 -0.53 3.23
N ASN A 111 2.97 -0.79 2.01
CA ASN A 111 3.02 -2.13 1.40
C ASN A 111 1.65 -2.82 1.25
N ARG A 112 0.58 -2.03 1.10
CA ARG A 112 -0.80 -2.48 0.87
C ARG A 112 -1.43 -1.63 -0.22
N VAL A 113 -2.51 -2.12 -0.81
CA VAL A 113 -3.37 -1.29 -1.66
C VAL A 113 -4.44 -0.68 -0.77
N LEU A 114 -4.54 0.65 -0.77
CA LEU A 114 -5.57 1.39 -0.05
C LEU A 114 -6.51 2.03 -1.05
N ILE A 115 -7.80 1.76 -0.95
CA ILE A 115 -8.86 2.58 -1.56
C ILE A 115 -9.51 3.43 -0.46
N THR A 116 -9.68 4.72 -0.73
CA THR A 116 -10.36 5.65 0.17
C THR A 116 -11.53 6.28 -0.56
N TRP A 117 -12.75 5.94 -0.12
CA TRP A 117 -13.97 6.54 -0.64
C TRP A 117 -14.14 7.95 -0.06
N LYS A 118 -14.40 8.91 -0.95
CA LYS A 118 -14.65 10.33 -0.63
C LYS A 118 -16.15 10.62 -0.52
N LYS A 119 -16.95 9.86 -1.25
CA LYS A 119 -18.41 9.87 -1.29
C LYS A 119 -18.91 8.56 -1.91
N GLU A 120 -20.21 8.28 -1.77
CA GLU A 120 -20.91 7.18 -2.44
C GLU A 120 -20.61 7.17 -3.95
N ALA A 121 -20.31 5.99 -4.49
CA ALA A 121 -19.89 5.80 -5.86
C ALA A 121 -20.63 4.61 -6.47
N LYS A 122 -20.99 4.75 -7.74
CA LYS A 122 -21.67 3.69 -8.50
C LYS A 122 -21.28 3.65 -9.96
N PHE A 123 -21.59 2.54 -10.61
CA PHE A 123 -21.20 2.15 -11.94
C PHE A 123 -19.72 2.44 -12.18
N ASP A 124 -19.40 3.21 -13.20
CA ASP A 124 -18.03 3.59 -13.55
C ASP A 124 -17.26 4.27 -12.40
N ASN A 125 -17.92 5.05 -11.54
CA ASN A 125 -17.25 5.74 -10.45
C ASN A 125 -16.73 4.77 -9.39
N TYR A 126 -17.47 3.67 -9.17
CA TYR A 126 -17.07 2.57 -8.31
C TYR A 126 -16.07 1.65 -9.02
N ARG A 127 -16.46 1.13 -10.20
CA ARG A 127 -15.72 0.10 -10.95
C ARG A 127 -14.34 0.57 -11.39
N LYS A 128 -14.15 1.84 -11.77
CA LYS A 128 -12.81 2.34 -12.16
C LYS A 128 -11.85 2.36 -10.99
N ALA A 129 -12.31 2.78 -9.81
CA ALA A 129 -11.49 2.83 -8.61
C ALA A 129 -11.14 1.41 -8.12
N THR A 130 -12.11 0.49 -8.07
CA THR A 130 -11.86 -0.89 -7.66
C THR A 130 -11.02 -1.67 -8.69
N THR A 131 -11.20 -1.42 -9.99
CA THR A 131 -10.33 -1.97 -11.03
C THR A 131 -8.90 -1.45 -10.90
N ALA A 132 -8.70 -0.15 -10.64
CA ALA A 132 -7.37 0.39 -10.39
C ALA A 132 -6.71 -0.25 -9.15
N ALA A 133 -7.47 -0.52 -8.09
CA ALA A 133 -7.00 -1.27 -6.93
C ALA A 133 -6.63 -2.73 -7.30
N LEU A 134 -7.44 -3.42 -8.09
CA LEU A 134 -7.17 -4.77 -8.57
C LEU A 134 -5.86 -4.86 -9.36
N GLU A 135 -5.57 -3.91 -10.25
CA GLU A 135 -4.30 -3.87 -10.99
C GLU A 135 -3.08 -3.73 -10.08
N LEU A 136 -3.20 -2.92 -9.02
CA LEU A 136 -2.16 -2.86 -8.00
C LEU A 136 -2.05 -4.18 -7.22
N LEU A 137 -3.17 -4.81 -6.85
CA LEU A 137 -3.12 -6.12 -6.17
C LEU A 137 -2.46 -7.19 -7.05
N ARG A 138 -2.70 -7.19 -8.36
CA ARG A 138 -2.01 -8.04 -9.34
C ARG A 138 -0.52 -7.77 -9.39
N LYS A 139 -0.11 -6.50 -9.42
CA LYS A 139 1.30 -6.09 -9.47
C LYS A 139 2.04 -6.40 -8.17
N TYR A 140 1.44 -6.08 -7.03
CA TYR A 140 2.12 -6.05 -5.74
C TYR A 140 1.89 -7.31 -4.89
N GLY A 141 0.80 -8.05 -5.14
CA GLY A 141 0.45 -9.26 -4.39
C GLY A 141 0.30 -9.02 -2.88
N CYS A 142 -0.22 -7.87 -2.47
CA CYS A 142 -0.30 -7.45 -1.07
C CYS A 142 -1.74 -7.41 -0.55
N ASP A 143 -1.90 -7.12 0.74
CA ASP A 143 -3.21 -6.97 1.37
C ASP A 143 -3.96 -5.72 0.87
N PHE A 144 -5.28 -5.77 0.96
CA PHE A 144 -6.17 -4.70 0.53
C PHE A 144 -6.79 -3.98 1.73
N VAL A 145 -6.90 -2.67 1.64
CA VAL A 145 -7.48 -1.81 2.67
C VAL A 145 -8.55 -0.95 2.02
N ILE A 146 -9.75 -0.96 2.59
CA ILE A 146 -10.92 -0.24 2.13
C ILE A 146 -11.32 0.74 3.23
N ASP A 147 -11.11 2.03 2.99
CA ASP A 147 -11.66 3.08 3.83
C ASP A 147 -13.04 3.49 3.30
N ALA A 148 -14.07 2.92 3.92
CA ALA A 148 -15.47 3.08 3.54
C ALA A 148 -16.20 4.15 4.36
N ARG A 149 -15.48 4.92 5.19
CA ARG A 149 -16.09 5.87 6.15
C ARG A 149 -16.94 6.96 5.52
N ASN A 150 -16.67 7.31 4.26
CA ASN A 150 -17.42 8.35 3.55
C ASN A 150 -18.18 7.82 2.33
N GLY A 151 -18.27 6.50 2.15
CA GLY A 151 -18.95 5.93 0.99
C GLY A 151 -19.00 4.42 1.09
N PHE A 152 -20.22 3.89 1.03
CA PHE A 152 -20.51 2.48 0.85
C PHE A 152 -21.17 2.29 -0.52
N GLU A 153 -21.19 1.05 -1.00
CA GLU A 153 -21.79 0.69 -2.27
C GLU A 153 -22.95 -0.28 -1.98
N ASP A 154 -24.13 0.03 -2.51
CA ASP A 154 -25.39 -0.72 -2.35
C ASP A 154 -26.16 -0.86 -3.68
N GLU A 155 -25.58 -0.42 -4.79
CA GLU A 155 -26.20 -0.49 -6.12
C GLU A 155 -26.12 -1.93 -6.63
N LYS A 156 -27.27 -2.58 -6.76
CA LYS A 156 -27.37 -4.02 -7.03
C LYS A 156 -26.46 -4.53 -8.16
N GLU A 157 -26.35 -3.79 -9.26
CA GLU A 157 -25.51 -4.14 -10.41
C GLU A 157 -24.00 -4.11 -10.09
N ASP A 158 -23.58 -3.24 -9.18
CA ASP A 158 -22.20 -3.15 -8.71
C ASP A 158 -21.88 -4.19 -7.65
N VAL A 159 -22.82 -4.51 -6.76
CA VAL A 159 -22.74 -5.68 -5.87
C VAL A 159 -22.58 -6.96 -6.68
N GLU A 160 -23.45 -7.19 -7.67
CA GLU A 160 -23.40 -8.37 -8.53
C GLU A 160 -22.07 -8.46 -9.29
N TRP A 161 -21.62 -7.34 -9.87
CA TRP A 161 -20.32 -7.27 -10.53
C TRP A 161 -19.16 -7.53 -9.55
N GLY A 162 -19.25 -6.98 -8.34
CA GLY A 162 -18.28 -7.20 -7.27
C GLY A 162 -18.12 -8.68 -6.95
N PHE A 163 -19.23 -9.39 -6.77
CA PHE A 163 -19.24 -10.79 -6.33
C PHE A 163 -18.86 -11.73 -7.47
N THR A 164 -19.29 -11.44 -8.70
CA THR A 164 -19.08 -12.32 -9.85
C THR A 164 -17.75 -12.09 -10.56
N PHE A 165 -17.15 -10.90 -10.42
CA PHE A 165 -15.90 -10.54 -11.10
C PHE A 165 -14.82 -10.05 -10.14
N LEU A 166 -15.06 -8.97 -9.37
CA LEU A 166 -14.00 -8.32 -8.61
C LEU A 166 -13.36 -9.25 -7.58
N LEU A 167 -14.16 -9.86 -6.69
CA LEU A 167 -13.63 -10.73 -5.62
C LEU A 167 -12.95 -11.99 -6.17
N PRO A 168 -13.54 -12.71 -7.14
CA PRO A 168 -12.85 -13.82 -7.81
C PRO A 168 -11.53 -13.43 -8.46
N GLU A 169 -11.44 -12.27 -9.10
CA GLU A 169 -10.20 -11.78 -9.70
C GLU A 169 -9.17 -11.36 -8.65
N MET A 170 -9.60 -10.71 -7.58
CA MET A 170 -8.74 -10.39 -6.44
C MET A 170 -8.17 -11.65 -5.79
N ALA A 171 -8.95 -12.73 -5.69
CA ALA A 171 -8.53 -14.00 -5.10
C ALA A 171 -7.43 -14.71 -5.90
N LYS A 172 -7.25 -14.34 -7.18
CA LYS A 172 -6.13 -14.82 -8.02
C LYS A 172 -4.82 -14.07 -7.77
N THR A 173 -4.86 -13.00 -6.98
CA THR A 173 -3.67 -12.21 -6.63
C THR A 173 -2.97 -12.75 -5.37
N GLY A 174 -1.94 -12.03 -4.89
CA GLY A 174 -1.29 -12.34 -3.61
C GLY A 174 -2.05 -11.84 -2.37
N CYS A 175 -3.21 -11.18 -2.53
CA CYS A 175 -4.00 -10.64 -1.42
C CYS A 175 -4.48 -11.74 -0.47
N LYS A 176 -4.24 -11.56 0.84
CA LYS A 176 -4.64 -12.52 1.88
C LYS A 176 -5.63 -11.94 2.87
N THR A 177 -5.48 -10.66 3.17
CA THR A 177 -6.30 -9.94 4.15
C THR A 177 -6.92 -8.73 3.52
N VAL A 178 -8.22 -8.53 3.79
CA VAL A 178 -8.95 -7.31 3.49
C VAL A 178 -9.27 -6.61 4.80
N TRP A 179 -8.86 -5.34 4.89
CA TRP A 179 -9.09 -4.48 6.05
C TRP A 179 -10.14 -3.43 5.72
N PHE A 180 -11.20 -3.35 6.51
CA PHE A 180 -12.17 -2.28 6.43
C PHE A 180 -11.87 -1.24 7.51
N ILE A 181 -11.75 0.02 7.09
CA ILE A 181 -11.71 1.18 7.99
C ILE A 181 -13.11 1.79 7.98
N MET A 182 -13.71 1.91 9.16
CA MET A 182 -15.12 2.26 9.33
C MET A 182 -15.30 3.19 10.52
N THR A 183 -16.37 3.99 10.55
CA THR A 183 -16.79 4.68 11.77
C THR A 183 -17.43 3.64 12.69
N GLU A 184 -17.21 3.69 14.01
CA GLU A 184 -17.75 2.70 14.97
C GLU A 184 -19.20 2.34 14.63
N VAL A 185 -19.45 1.05 14.36
CA VAL A 185 -20.74 0.55 13.87
C VAL A 185 -21.69 0.50 15.06
N ASN A 186 -22.75 1.30 15.04
CA ASN A 186 -23.97 0.93 15.78
C ASN A 186 -24.47 -0.38 15.16
N GLU A 187 -24.67 -1.39 15.99
CA GLU A 187 -24.96 -2.78 15.58
C GLU A 187 -26.30 -2.94 14.81
N ASP A 188 -27.16 -1.92 14.78
CA ASP A 188 -28.59 -2.12 14.49
C ASP A 188 -29.12 -1.65 13.12
N GLU A 189 -28.38 -0.87 12.30
CA GLU A 189 -28.87 -0.44 10.96
C GLU A 189 -27.86 -0.64 9.81
N ILE A 190 -26.55 -0.61 10.10
CA ILE A 190 -25.48 -0.82 9.10
C ILE A 190 -25.00 -2.29 9.11
N GLY A 191 -25.45 -3.10 10.07
CA GLY A 191 -25.02 -4.48 10.26
C GLY A 191 -25.32 -5.40 9.07
N GLU A 192 -26.55 -5.39 8.54
CA GLU A 192 -27.00 -6.39 7.56
C GLU A 192 -26.30 -6.29 6.19
N GLU A 193 -26.12 -5.08 5.65
CA GLU A 193 -25.47 -4.86 4.34
C GLU A 193 -23.96 -5.05 4.41
N MET A 194 -23.36 -4.58 5.50
CA MET A 194 -21.95 -4.81 5.76
C MET A 194 -21.63 -6.27 6.04
N ASP A 195 -22.59 -7.00 6.61
CA ASP A 195 -22.49 -8.45 6.77
C ASP A 195 -22.55 -9.17 5.43
N MET A 196 -23.26 -8.66 4.43
CA MET A 196 -23.25 -9.24 3.08
C MET A 196 -21.87 -9.15 2.42
N TRP A 197 -21.30 -7.94 2.30
CA TRP A 197 -19.96 -7.77 1.74
C TRP A 197 -18.92 -8.51 2.59
N SER A 198 -18.99 -8.41 3.92
CA SER A 198 -18.07 -9.14 4.81
C SER A 198 -18.16 -10.66 4.59
N ALA A 199 -19.37 -11.20 4.49
CA ALA A 199 -19.59 -12.62 4.24
C ALA A 199 -19.06 -13.05 2.87
N GLU A 200 -19.20 -12.20 1.84
CA GLU A 200 -18.67 -12.50 0.52
C GLU A 200 -17.14 -12.46 0.52
N PHE A 201 -16.53 -11.42 1.10
CA PHE A 201 -15.08 -11.32 1.24
C PHE A 201 -14.50 -12.51 2.04
N LEU A 202 -15.18 -12.97 3.09
CA LEU A 202 -14.76 -14.12 3.92
C LEU A 202 -14.67 -15.44 3.15
N LYS A 203 -15.31 -15.56 1.98
CA LYS A 203 -15.14 -16.74 1.11
C LYS A 203 -13.74 -16.83 0.51
N TYR A 204 -13.04 -15.71 0.40
CA TYR A 204 -11.77 -15.59 -0.33
C TYR A 204 -10.60 -15.12 0.54
N PHE A 205 -10.87 -14.29 1.56
CA PHE A 205 -9.84 -13.58 2.32
C PHE A 205 -10.09 -13.62 3.83
N ASN A 206 -9.04 -13.34 4.60
CA ASN A 206 -9.23 -12.92 5.98
C ASN A 206 -9.82 -11.52 6.00
N VAL A 207 -10.87 -11.29 6.79
CA VAL A 207 -11.49 -9.96 6.93
C VAL A 207 -11.19 -9.38 8.31
N ARG A 208 -10.76 -8.13 8.35
CA ARG A 208 -10.51 -7.34 9.57
C ARG A 208 -11.25 -6.02 9.47
N LYS A 209 -11.83 -5.56 10.58
CA LYS A 209 -12.50 -4.26 10.68
C LYS A 209 -11.77 -3.43 11.74
N VAL A 210 -11.51 -2.15 11.45
CA VAL A 210 -10.86 -1.20 12.35
C VAL A 210 -11.52 0.18 12.24
N ASP A 211 -11.38 0.99 13.28
CA ASP A 211 -11.92 2.36 13.33
C ASP A 211 -10.94 3.44 12.83
N SER A 212 -9.69 3.05 12.59
CA SER A 212 -8.60 3.97 12.31
C SER A 212 -7.57 3.35 11.37
N PRO A 213 -7.04 4.12 10.39
CA PRO A 213 -5.92 3.69 9.56
C PRO A 213 -4.69 3.24 10.36
N MET A 214 -4.49 3.77 11.58
CA MET A 214 -3.34 3.43 12.42
C MET A 214 -3.39 1.99 12.98
N LYS A 215 -4.58 1.37 13.02
CA LYS A 215 -4.76 0.00 13.51
C LYS A 215 -4.62 -1.07 12.42
N VAL A 216 -4.42 -0.67 11.16
CA VAL A 216 -4.25 -1.61 10.05
C VAL A 216 -2.90 -2.31 10.14
N GLY A 217 -2.92 -3.64 10.24
CA GLY A 217 -1.70 -4.47 10.26
C GLY A 217 -0.98 -4.51 11.61
N VAL A 218 -1.60 -3.99 12.67
CA VAL A 218 -1.23 -4.20 14.08
C VAL A 218 -1.96 -5.44 14.59
#